data_AF-A0A0M0T411-F1
#
_entry.id   AF-A0A0M0T411-F1
#
_cell.length_a   1.000
_cell.length_b   1.000
_cell.length_c   1.000
_cell.angle_alpha   90.00
_cell.angle_beta   90.00
_cell.angle_gamma   90.00
#
_symmetry.space_group_name_H-M   'P 1'
#
loop_
_entity.id
_entity.type
_entity.pdbx_description
1 polymer ?
#
loop_
_entity_poly.entity_id
_entity_poly.type
_entity_poly.pdbx_seq_one_letter_code
_entity_poly.pdbx_strand_id
1 'polypeptide(L)'
;MLKSSAHEAAKDIKKSLLDDDGVIIKLFTQKIKGSQTKKDPKSGWSISRDVGKDNAHGGSYWKLMNKAGKRIATLDKSGKVLRK
;
A
#
# COMPACT_ATOMS: atom_id res chain seq x y z
N MET A 1 13.42 17.62 -14.76
CA MET A 1 12.97 17.20 -13.41
C MET A 1 12.45 15.77 -13.47
N LEU A 2 13.16 14.81 -12.89
CA LEU A 2 12.64 13.46 -12.68
C LEU A 2 11.60 13.52 -11.55
N LYS A 3 10.33 13.25 -11.87
CA LYS A 3 9.28 13.11 -10.84
C LYS A 3 9.65 11.92 -9.95
N SER A 4 9.60 12.11 -8.63
CA SER A 4 9.99 11.05 -7.69
C SER A 4 9.10 9.82 -7.84
N SER A 5 9.66 8.62 -7.63
CA SER A 5 8.93 7.34 -7.72
C SER A 5 7.65 7.31 -6.89
N ALA A 6 7.65 7.98 -5.73
CA ALA A 6 6.47 8.12 -4.87
C ALA A 6 5.34 8.93 -5.53
N HIS A 7 5.67 10.02 -6.23
CA HIS A 7 4.70 10.88 -6.90
C HIS A 7 4.03 10.16 -8.09
N GLU A 8 4.77 9.32 -8.81
CA GLU A 8 4.19 8.47 -9.87
C GLU A 8 3.33 7.33 -9.29
N ALA A 9 3.76 6.70 -8.19
CA ALA A 9 2.99 5.66 -7.53
C ALA A 9 1.62 6.18 -7.03
N ALA A 10 1.58 7.40 -6.49
CA ALA A 10 0.36 8.01 -5.95
C ALA A 10 -0.73 8.25 -7.01
N LYS A 11 -0.37 8.52 -8.27
CA LYS A 11 -1.36 8.76 -9.35
C LYS A 11 -2.18 7.52 -9.70
N ASP A 12 -1.57 6.35 -9.57
CA ASP A 12 -2.20 5.07 -9.88
C ASP A 12 -3.13 4.60 -8.74
N ILE A 13 -3.08 5.24 -7.57
CA ILE A 13 -3.89 4.86 -6.39
C ILE A 13 -5.31 5.41 -6.52
N LYS A 14 -6.30 4.56 -6.23
CA LYS A 14 -7.70 4.98 -6.19
C LYS A 14 -7.88 6.08 -5.13
N LYS A 15 -8.35 7.27 -5.55
CA LYS A 15 -8.52 8.45 -4.67
C LYS A 15 -9.28 8.19 -3.37
N SER A 16 -10.29 7.31 -3.39
CA SER A 16 -11.07 6.96 -2.19
C SER A 16 -10.26 6.22 -1.11
N LEU A 17 -9.04 5.81 -1.42
CA LEU A 17 -8.10 5.17 -0.48
C LEU A 17 -7.09 6.16 0.10
N LEU A 18 -7.12 7.43 -0.33
CA LEU A 18 -6.15 8.45 0.07
C LEU A 18 -6.79 9.47 1.01
N ASP A 19 -5.99 9.92 1.98
CA ASP A 19 -6.15 11.17 2.72
C ASP A 19 -4.92 12.07 2.50
N ASP A 20 -4.81 13.15 3.28
CA ASP A 20 -3.69 14.10 3.18
C ASP A 20 -2.34 13.46 3.57
N ASP A 21 -2.35 12.38 4.37
CA ASP A 21 -1.16 11.70 4.88
C ASP A 21 -0.73 10.51 4.01
N GLY A 22 -1.64 9.93 3.22
CA GLY A 22 -1.36 8.86 2.28
C GLY A 22 -2.49 7.85 2.19
N VAL A 23 -2.16 6.56 2.18
CA VAL A 23 -3.14 5.49 2.06
C VAL A 23 -3.80 5.23 3.41
N ILE A 24 -5.12 5.29 3.45
CA ILE A 24 -5.92 5.09 4.67
C ILE A 24 -5.91 3.60 5.05
N ILE A 25 -4.93 3.16 5.85
CA ILE A 25 -4.72 1.75 6.24
C ILE A 25 -5.95 1.13 6.93
N LYS A 26 -6.74 1.93 7.67
CA LYS A 26 -7.94 1.46 8.37
C LYS A 26 -9.07 0.97 7.44
N LEU A 27 -9.04 1.29 6.15
CA LEU A 27 -10.02 0.78 5.17
C LEU A 27 -9.84 -0.72 4.88
N PHE A 28 -8.64 -1.27 5.09
CA PHE A 28 -8.32 -2.66 4.79
C PHE A 28 -8.67 -3.56 5.97
N THR A 29 -9.95 -3.89 6.11
CA THR A 29 -10.50 -4.62 7.26
C THR A 29 -10.60 -6.14 7.05
N GLN A 30 -10.71 -6.61 5.81
CA GLN A 30 -10.92 -8.03 5.52
C GLN A 30 -9.58 -8.77 5.45
N LYS A 31 -9.24 -9.56 6.48
CA LYS A 31 -8.04 -10.40 6.47
C LYS A 31 -8.23 -11.63 5.57
N ILE A 32 -7.27 -11.91 4.71
CA ILE A 32 -7.25 -13.14 3.90
C ILE A 32 -6.60 -14.26 4.72
N LYS A 33 -7.36 -15.33 5.00
CA LYS A 33 -6.90 -16.49 5.79
C LYS A 33 -5.63 -17.09 5.20
N GLY A 34 -4.68 -17.45 6.07
CA GLY A 34 -3.38 -18.01 5.65
C GLY A 34 -2.39 -17.00 5.07
N SER A 35 -2.70 -15.69 5.10
CA SER A 35 -1.81 -14.65 4.59
C SER A 35 -1.69 -13.45 5.53
N GLN A 36 -0.71 -12.59 5.26
CA GLN A 36 -0.57 -11.28 5.90
C GLN A 36 -1.28 -10.15 5.11
N THR A 37 -2.18 -10.53 4.20
CA THR A 37 -2.92 -9.61 3.34
C THR A 37 -4.23 -9.19 3.99
N LYS A 38 -4.52 -7.89 3.91
CA LYS A 38 -5.82 -7.31 4.24
C LYS A 38 -6.40 -6.60 3.03
N LYS A 39 -7.69 -6.80 2.78
CA LYS A 39 -8.43 -6.26 1.64
C LYS A 39 -9.41 -5.20 2.12
N ASP A 40 -9.54 -4.12 1.37
CA ASP A 40 -10.67 -3.20 1.50
C ASP A 40 -11.87 -3.84 0.78
N PRO A 41 -12.95 -4.19 1.49
CA PRO A 41 -14.11 -4.84 0.88
C PRO A 41 -14.82 -3.95 -0.15
N LYS A 42 -14.69 -2.62 -0.06
CA LYS A 42 -15.38 -1.69 -0.97
C LYS A 42 -14.68 -1.58 -2.33
N SER A 43 -13.37 -1.37 -2.34
CA SER A 43 -12.61 -1.19 -3.60
C SER A 43 -12.06 -2.50 -4.15
N GLY A 44 -11.89 -3.52 -3.30
CA GLY A 44 -11.20 -4.75 -3.63
C GLY A 44 -9.68 -4.66 -3.67
N TRP A 45 -9.11 -3.49 -3.37
CA TRP A 45 -7.66 -3.31 -3.21
C TRP A 45 -7.18 -3.99 -1.93
N SER A 46 -5.89 -4.28 -1.86
CA SER A 46 -5.31 -4.92 -0.68
C SER A 46 -3.96 -4.35 -0.28
N ILE A 47 -3.63 -4.49 1.00
CA ILE A 47 -2.29 -4.30 1.53
C ILE A 47 -1.76 -5.66 2.00
N SER A 48 -0.51 -5.95 1.68
CA SER A 48 0.20 -7.13 2.18
C SER A 48 1.41 -6.70 2.99
N ARG A 49 1.65 -7.36 4.12
CA ARG A 49 2.80 -7.05 4.97
C ARG A 49 4.09 -7.32 4.20
N ASP A 50 5.03 -6.38 4.25
CA ASP A 50 6.38 -6.62 3.76
C ASP A 50 7.10 -7.55 4.75
N VAL A 51 7.34 -8.80 4.33
CA VAL A 51 7.86 -9.87 5.19
C VAL A 51 9.35 -9.80 5.43
N GLY A 52 10.09 -8.98 4.66
CA GLY A 52 11.51 -8.71 4.89
C GLY A 52 11.77 -7.72 6.03
N LYS A 53 11.03 -7.78 7.14
CA LYS A 53 11.12 -6.77 8.22
C LYS A 53 12.53 -6.60 8.79
N ASP A 54 13.29 -7.68 8.85
CA ASP A 54 14.66 -7.66 9.39
C ASP A 54 15.68 -7.06 8.40
N ASN A 55 15.30 -6.94 7.12
CA ASN A 55 16.07 -6.30 6.04
C ASN A 55 15.26 -5.20 5.34
N ALA A 56 14.30 -4.58 6.05
CA ALA A 56 13.40 -3.60 5.46
C ALA A 56 14.14 -2.27 5.22
N HIS A 57 14.72 -2.12 4.05
CA HIS A 57 15.39 -0.90 3.65
C HIS A 57 14.41 0.29 3.64
N GLY A 58 14.66 1.25 4.53
CA GLY A 58 14.02 2.57 4.52
C GLY A 58 12.57 2.61 5.01
N GLY A 59 12.20 1.79 6.01
CA GLY A 59 10.90 1.90 6.70
C GLY A 59 9.70 1.29 5.96
N SER A 60 9.93 0.41 4.99
CA SER A 60 8.84 -0.31 4.33
C SER A 60 8.08 -1.21 5.29
N TYR A 61 6.74 -1.24 5.16
CA TYR A 61 5.88 -2.05 6.01
C TYR A 61 4.73 -2.71 5.25
N TRP A 62 4.10 -2.01 4.30
CA TRP A 62 3.02 -2.53 3.47
C TRP A 62 3.36 -2.48 1.98
N LYS A 63 2.85 -3.45 1.24
CA LYS A 63 2.75 -3.42 -0.23
C LYS A 63 1.30 -3.17 -0.58
N LEU A 64 1.02 -2.05 -1.26
CA LEU A 64 -0.30 -1.75 -1.80
C LEU A 64 -0.48 -2.47 -3.14
N MET A 65 -1.52 -3.27 -3.23
CA MET A 65 -1.91 -4.04 -4.41
C MET A 65 -3.25 -3.52 -4.92
N ASN A 66 -3.36 -3.31 -6.23
CA ASN A 66 -4.65 -2.98 -6.83
C ASN A 66 -5.60 -4.19 -6.81
N LYS A 67 -6.85 -3.96 -7.23
CA LYS A 67 -7.88 -5.01 -7.33
C LYS A 67 -7.46 -6.21 -8.19
N ALA A 68 -6.58 -6.01 -9.17
CA ALA A 68 -6.04 -7.06 -10.05
C ALA A 68 -4.82 -7.80 -9.47
N GLY A 69 -4.37 -7.46 -8.25
CA GLY A 69 -3.22 -8.10 -7.62
C GLY A 69 -1.86 -7.58 -8.10
N LYS A 70 -1.80 -6.44 -8.79
CA LYS A 70 -0.54 -5.78 -9.16
C LYS A 70 -0.09 -4.81 -8.06
N ARG A 71 1.20 -4.83 -7.72
CA ARG A 71 1.80 -3.87 -6.77
C ARG A 71 1.80 -2.46 -7.38
N ILE A 72 1.25 -1.51 -6.64
CA ILE A 72 1.18 -0.08 -7.01
C ILE A 72 2.17 0.75 -6.20
N ALA A 73 2.34 0.42 -4.91
CA ALA A 73 3.23 1.15 -4.03
C ALA A 73 3.76 0.27 -2.89
N THR A 74 4.88 0.71 -2.33
CA THR A 74 5.39 0.34 -1.02
C THR A 74 5.08 1.49 -0.06
N LEU A 75 4.51 1.16 1.10
CA LEU A 75 4.11 2.11 2.13
C LEU A 75 4.89 1.85 3.41
N ASP A 76 4.99 2.88 4.25
CA ASP A 76 5.37 2.70 5.65
C ASP A 76 4.21 2.13 6.47
N LYS A 77 4.37 2.10 7.81
CA LYS A 77 3.37 1.53 8.72
C LYS A 77 2.07 2.35 8.79
N SER A 78 2.15 3.68 8.66
CA SER A 78 0.97 4.58 8.73
C SER A 78 0.24 4.68 7.41
N GLY A 79 0.88 4.32 6.29
CA GLY A 79 0.28 4.35 4.95
C GLY A 79 0.89 5.40 4.02
N LYS A 80 1.95 6.09 4.46
CA LYS A 80 2.69 7.02 3.60
C LYS A 80 3.34 6.27 2.44
N VAL A 81 3.20 6.82 1.24
CA VAL A 81 3.80 6.25 0.03
C VAL A 81 5.30 6.49 0.03
N LEU A 82 6.10 5.41 -0.06
CA LEU A 82 7.55 5.48 -0.13
C LEU A 82 8.07 5.41 -1.57
N ARG A 83 7.57 4.44 -2.36
CA ARG A 83 8.05 4.11 -3.72
C ARG A 83 7.10 3.13 -4.42
N LYS A 84 7.35 2.79 -5.69
CA LYS A 84 6.61 1.74 -6.45
C LYS A 84 7.16 0.35 -6.19
#